data_AF-A0A077XZ74-F1
#
_entry.id   AF-A0A077XZ74-F1
#
_cell.length_a   1.000
_cell.length_b   1.000
_cell.length_c   1.000
_cell.angle_alpha   90.00
_cell.angle_beta   90.00
_cell.angle_gamma   90.00
#
_symmetry.space_group_name_H-M   'P 1'
#
loop_
_entity.id
_entity.type
_entity.pdbx_description
1 polymer ?
#
loop_
_entity_poly.entity_id
_entity_poly.type
_entity_poly.pdbx_seq_one_letter_code
_entity_poly.pdbx_strand_id
1 'polypeptide(L)' 'MLSGPGMDETVKLSFAASRKLILLLAEVIQVGSSAKGNGLLESIDKELIHELLLLRDDFLEKSKLAKLSSQLKALV' A
#
# COMPACT_ATOMS: atom_id res chain seq x y z
N MET A 1 17.45 -8.37 -9.52
CA MET A 1 17.14 -6.95 -9.28
C MET A 1 16.03 -6.60 -10.27
N LEU A 2 15.02 -5.80 -9.91
CA LEU A 2 13.93 -5.42 -10.83
C LEU A 2 14.41 -4.43 -11.90
N SER A 3 15.51 -4.78 -12.57
CA SER A 3 16.25 -3.98 -13.54
C SER A 3 15.81 -4.30 -14.97
N GLY A 4 14.50 -4.53 -15.18
CA GLY A 4 13.93 -4.58 -16.52
C GLY A 4 13.78 -3.17 -17.07
N PRO A 5 13.92 -2.95 -18.39
CA PRO A 5 13.72 -1.63 -18.97
C PRO A 5 12.31 -1.11 -18.64
N GLY A 6 12.21 0.15 -18.19
CA GLY A 6 10.94 0.80 -17.85
C GLY A 6 10.47 0.63 -16.40
N MET A 7 11.19 -0.11 -15.54
CA MET A 7 10.79 -0.29 -14.14
C MET A 7 10.90 0.98 -13.27
N ASP A 8 11.67 1.98 -13.73
CA ASP A 8 11.78 3.30 -13.09
C ASP A 8 10.74 4.31 -13.63
N GLU A 9 9.87 3.90 -14.57
CA GLU A 9 8.89 4.79 -15.19
C GLU A 9 7.63 4.94 -14.33
N THR A 10 7.23 6.18 -14.07
CA THR A 10 5.94 6.47 -13.43
C THR A 10 4.79 6.23 -14.39
N VAL A 11 3.93 5.26 -14.06
CA VAL A 11 2.69 5.00 -14.81
C VAL A 11 1.51 5.72 -14.16
N LYS A 12 0.71 6.44 -14.96
CA LYS A 12 -0.55 7.04 -14.49
C LYS A 12 -1.65 5.98 -14.46
N LEU A 13 -2.10 5.60 -13.26
CA LEU A 13 -3.23 4.70 -13.06
C LEU A 13 -4.47 5.48 -12.60
N SER A 14 -5.60 5.31 -13.31
CA SER A 14 -6.90 5.74 -12.79
C SER A 14 -7.51 4.60 -11.98
N PHE A 15 -7.75 4.84 -10.70
CA PHE A 15 -8.26 3.82 -9.78
C PHE A 15 -9.59 4.27 -9.16
N ALA A 16 -10.65 3.50 -9.41
CA ALA A 16 -11.97 3.70 -8.83
C ALA A 16 -12.39 2.41 -8.11
N ALA A 17 -12.65 2.51 -6.82
CA ALA A 17 -12.95 1.36 -5.97
C ALA A 17 -13.98 1.71 -4.89
N SER A 18 -14.68 0.69 -4.39
CA SER A 18 -15.56 0.88 -3.23
C SER A 18 -14.75 1.19 -1.97
N ARG A 19 -15.35 1.92 -1.02
CA ARG A 19 -14.73 2.21 0.28
C ARG A 19 -14.28 0.94 1.02
N LYS A 20 -15.04 -0.15 0.91
CA LYS A 20 -14.68 -1.45 1.52
C LYS A 20 -13.40 -2.01 0.91
N LEU A 21 -13.27 -1.93 -0.41
CA LEU A 21 -12.08 -2.42 -1.11
C LEU A 21 -10.85 -1.57 -0.77
N ILE A 22 -11.00 -0.23 -0.71
CA ILE A 22 -9.91 0.67 -0.29
C ILE A 22 -9.44 0.35 1.13
N LEU A 23 -10.38 0.13 2.06
CA LEU A 23 -10.05 -0.23 3.44
C LEU A 23 -9.29 -1.56 3.52
N LEU A 24 -9.76 -2.59 2.80
CA LEU A 24 -9.10 -3.88 2.74
C LEU A 24 -7.70 -3.76 2.12
N LEU A 25 -7.57 -3.03 1.01
CA LEU A 25 -6.28 -2.81 0.35
C LEU A 25 -5.28 -2.12 1.27
N ALA A 26 -5.72 -1.09 1.99
CA ALA A 26 -4.89 -0.38 2.96
C ALA A 26 -4.37 -1.30 4.08
N GLU A 27 -5.17 -2.29 4.49
CA GLU A 27 -4.75 -3.27 5.50
C GLU A 27 -3.81 -4.32 4.92
N VAL A 28 -4.08 -4.81 3.71
CA VAL A 28 -3.21 -5.76 2.99
C VAL A 28 -1.82 -5.14 2.75
N ILE A 29 -1.76 -3.86 2.36
CA ILE A 29 -0.49 -3.13 2.21
C ILE A 29 0.26 -3.08 3.54
N GLN A 30 -0.43 -2.75 4.63
CA GLN A 30 0.18 -2.70 5.97
C GLN A 30 0.79 -4.05 6.36
N VAL A 31 0.03 -5.13 6.22
CA VAL A 31 0.48 -6.49 6.54
C VAL A 31 1.64 -6.90 5.63
N GLY A 32 1.52 -6.68 4.32
CA GLY A 32 2.55 -7.01 3.34
C GLY A 32 3.86 -6.26 3.55
N SER A 33 3.80 -4.98 3.97
CA SER A 33 5.00 -4.17 4.27
C SER A 33 5.80 -4.69 5.46
N SER A 34 5.15 -5.40 6.39
CA SER A 34 5.76 -5.93 7.62
C SER A 34 6.10 -7.41 7.51
N ALA A 35 5.66 -8.07 6.43
CA ALA A 35 5.92 -9.48 6.20
C ALA A 35 7.35 -9.67 5.69
N LYS A 36 8.11 -10.55 6.35
CA LYS A 36 9.30 -11.16 5.76
C LYS A 36 8.82 -12.19 4.73
N GLY A 37 8.51 -11.73 3.53
CA GLY A 37 8.13 -12.58 2.40
C GLY A 37 9.33 -13.34 1.84
N ASN A 38 9.14 -14.02 0.72
CA ASN A 38 10.21 -14.66 -0.05
C ASN A 38 10.37 -13.99 -1.42
N GLY A 39 11.60 -13.93 -1.93
CA GLY A 39 11.87 -13.48 -3.30
C GLY A 39 11.68 -11.97 -3.46
N LEU A 40 10.59 -11.54 -4.13
CA LEU A 40 10.36 -10.14 -4.50
C LEU A 40 10.37 -9.21 -3.28
N LEU A 41 9.64 -9.57 -2.23
CA LEU A 41 9.51 -8.76 -1.01
C LEU A 41 10.84 -8.60 -0.25
N GLU A 42 11.77 -9.55 -0.39
CA GLU A 42 13.12 -9.45 0.21
C GLU A 42 14.08 -8.62 -0.64
N SER A 43 13.78 -8.48 -1.94
CA SER A 43 14.59 -7.74 -2.91
C SER A 43 14.19 -6.28 -3.10
N ILE A 44 13.10 -5.85 -2.44
CA ILE A 44 12.57 -4.50 -2.53
C ILE A 44 13.27 -3.59 -1.52
N ASP A 45 13.69 -2.42 -1.98
CA ASP A 45 14.31 -1.40 -1.16
C ASP A 45 13.32 -0.78 -0.17
N LYS A 46 13.82 -0.34 0.99
CA LYS A 46 12.98 0.21 2.08
C LYS A 46 12.27 1.49 1.66
N GLU A 47 12.87 2.25 0.75
CA GLU A 47 12.32 3.46 0.15
C GLU A 47 11.03 3.14 -0.61
N LEU A 48 11.01 2.09 -1.42
CA LEU A 48 9.80 1.66 -2.15
C LEU A 48 8.69 1.20 -1.19
N ILE A 49 9.07 0.53 -0.08
CA ILE A 49 8.11 0.16 0.97
C ILE A 49 7.53 1.41 1.64
N HIS A 50 8.35 2.43 1.88
CA HIS A 50 7.89 3.69 2.44
C HIS A 50 6.93 4.42 1.49
N GLU A 51 7.25 4.50 0.20
CA GLU A 51 6.35 5.06 -0.83
C GLU A 51 5.02 4.31 -0.90
N LEU A 52 5.03 2.98 -0.78
CA LEU A 52 3.82 2.16 -0.73
C LEU A 52 2.95 2.46 0.51
N LEU A 53 3.58 2.72 1.66
CA LEU A 53 2.87 3.13 2.88
C LEU A 53 2.26 4.54 2.74
N LEU A 54 2.96 5.47 2.09
CA LEU A 54 2.41 6.79 1.78
C LEU A 54 1.20 6.69 0.84
N LEU A 55 1.27 5.81 -0.17
CA LEU A 55 0.14 5.54 -1.06
C LEU A 55 -1.08 4.98 -0.31
N ARG A 56 -0.84 4.08 0.65
CA ARG A 56 -1.87 3.54 1.53
C ARG A 56 -2.57 4.64 2.34
N ASP A 57 -1.81 5.59 2.89
CA ASP A 57 -2.37 6.71 3.66
C ASP A 57 -3.18 7.65 2.77
N ASP A 58 -2.68 7.97 1.58
CA ASP A 58 -3.36 8.80 0.59
C ASP A 58 -4.71 8.19 0.16
N PHE A 59 -4.77 6.86 -0.05
CA PHE A 59 -6.03 6.17 -0.34
C PHE A 59 -7.05 6.28 0.79
N LEU A 60 -6.62 6.19 2.05
CA LEU A 60 -7.51 6.33 3.19
C LEU A 60 -7.96 7.78 3.40
N GLU A 61 -7.09 8.75 3.14
CA GLU A 61 -7.43 10.17 3.23
C GLU A 61 -8.45 10.55 2.15
N LYS A 62 -8.16 10.24 0.88
CA LYS A 62 -9.05 10.52 -0.27
C LYS A 62 -10.41 9.84 -0.16
N SER A 63 -10.46 8.64 0.44
CA SER A 63 -11.72 7.91 0.66
C SER A 63 -12.44 8.30 1.95
N LYS A 64 -11.84 9.18 2.79
CA LYS A 64 -12.32 9.61 4.11
C LYS A 64 -12.46 8.46 5.11
N LEU A 65 -11.56 7.48 5.04
CA LEU A 65 -11.56 6.27 5.86
C LEU A 65 -10.46 6.25 6.92
N ALA A 66 -9.56 7.23 6.96
CA ALA A 66 -8.44 7.27 7.92
C ALA A 66 -8.89 7.07 9.38
N LYS A 67 -9.92 7.82 9.82
CA LYS A 67 -10.48 7.68 11.17
C LYS A 67 -11.05 6.28 11.42
N LEU A 68 -11.83 5.74 10.48
CA LEU A 68 -12.44 4.41 10.61
C LEU A 68 -11.37 3.31 10.70
N SER A 69 -10.34 3.39 9.86
CA SER A 69 -9.21 2.46 9.90
C SER A 69 -8.52 2.46 11.27
N SER A 70 -8.27 3.65 11.85
CA SER A 70 -7.69 3.77 13.19
C SER A 70 -8.58 3.17 14.27
N GLN A 71 -9.90 3.39 14.22
CA GLN A 71 -10.84 2.81 15.18
C GLN A 71 -10.90 1.29 15.10
N LEU A 72 -10.83 0.72 13.89
CA LEU A 72 -10.80 -0.74 13.70
C LEU A 72 -9.53 -1.37 14.25
N LYS A 73 -8.37 -0.71 14.06
CA LYS A 73 -7.09 -1.16 14.63
C LYS A 73 -7.08 -1.11 16.16
N ALA A 74 -7.88 -0.26 16.79
CA ALA A 74 -8.01 -0.20 18.24
C ALA A 74 -8.98 -1.26 18.82
N LEU A 75 -9.71 -1.98 17.96
CA LEU A 75 -10.67 -3.01 18.35
C LEU A 75 -10.07 -4.43 18.39
N VAL A 76 -8.86 -4.60 17.85
CA VAL A 76 -8.13 -5.86 17.72
C VAL A 76 -6.85 -5.77 18.51
#